data_AF-K1Z6D4-F1
#
_entry.id   AF-K1Z6D4-F1
#
_cell.length_a   1.000
_cell.length_b   1.000
_cell.length_c   1.000
_cell.angle_alpha   90.00
_cell.angle_beta   90.00
_cell.angle_gamma   90.00
#
_symmetry.space_group_name_H-M   'P 1'
#
loop_
_entity.id
_entity.type
_entity.pdbx_description
1 polymer ?
#
loop_
_entity_poly.entity_id
_entity_poly.type
_entity_poly.pdbx_seq_one_letter_code
_entity_poly.pdbx_strand_id
1 'polypeptide(L)'
;MPDSARDLIENVFDENMQIPDGLQKCNLTAQGANMASASVAKNNTLTFATGYRRGDVMDWWSEAKTPSRLGEASNNVILARWKNNKIVPWVNREHAWAYSTVRVAERLIAKAHLPTDQDELLEYERVLEAFPNKGKWLTLLPLKDNGDGIWKAQAWTVESKGHPAQLLTWQYDADHGLRRWDDNLQTPEETE
;
A
#
# COMPACT_ATOMS: atom_id res chain seq x y z
N MET A 1 26.65 5.25 -24.14
CA MET A 1 26.57 4.29 -23.02
C MET A 1 27.99 3.76 -22.80
N PRO A 2 28.57 3.82 -21.60
CA PRO A 2 29.94 3.34 -21.37
C PRO A 2 29.96 1.81 -21.26
N ASP A 3 30.96 1.16 -21.86
CA ASP A 3 31.07 -0.30 -21.95
C ASP A 3 31.07 -0.99 -20.57
N SER A 4 31.60 -0.34 -19.54
CA SER A 4 31.67 -0.87 -18.16
C SER A 4 30.30 -1.04 -17.48
N ALA A 5 29.23 -0.40 -17.97
CA ALA A 5 27.88 -0.59 -17.42
C ALA A 5 27.29 -1.94 -17.80
N ARG A 6 27.68 -2.49 -18.96
CA ARG A 6 27.23 -3.80 -19.42
C ARG A 6 27.80 -4.91 -18.56
N ASP A 7 29.10 -4.87 -18.29
CA ASP A 7 29.78 -5.87 -17.47
C ASP A 7 29.22 -5.90 -16.04
N LEU A 8 28.88 -4.74 -15.47
CA LEU A 8 28.26 -4.67 -14.14
C LEU A 8 26.86 -5.29 -14.09
N ILE A 9 26.09 -5.22 -15.18
CA ILE A 9 24.76 -5.82 -15.26
C ILE A 9 24.87 -7.32 -15.53
N GLU A 10 25.66 -7.73 -16.52
CA GLU A 10 25.77 -9.13 -16.94
C GLU A 10 26.36 -10.00 -15.82
N ASN A 11 27.37 -9.52 -15.09
CA ASN A 11 27.94 -10.27 -13.96
C ASN A 11 26.95 -10.52 -12.81
N VAL A 12 25.98 -9.62 -12.59
CA VAL A 12 24.98 -9.77 -11.51
C VAL A 12 23.91 -10.81 -11.87
N PHE A 13 23.68 -11.06 -13.17
CA PHE A 13 22.69 -12.01 -13.66
C PHE A 13 23.29 -13.32 -14.20
N ASP A 14 24.62 -13.48 -14.19
CA ASP A 14 25.27 -14.74 -14.60
C ASP A 14 24.99 -15.85 -13.59
N GLU A 15 24.33 -16.92 -14.05
CA GLU A 15 23.95 -18.08 -13.24
C GLU A 15 25.17 -18.89 -12.76
N ASN A 16 26.35 -18.67 -13.35
CA ASN A 16 27.57 -19.40 -13.03
C ASN A 16 28.48 -18.69 -12.02
N MET A 17 28.09 -17.49 -11.54
CA MET A 17 28.90 -16.75 -10.58
C MET A 17 28.81 -17.36 -9.18
N GLN A 18 29.97 -17.60 -8.55
CA GLN A 18 30.00 -18.05 -7.16
C GLN A 18 29.50 -16.94 -6.22
N ILE A 19 28.38 -17.18 -5.55
CA ILE A 19 27.79 -16.25 -4.58
C ILE A 19 28.64 -16.28 -3.30
N PRO A 20 29.14 -15.12 -2.83
CA PRO A 20 29.86 -15.04 -1.56
C PRO A 20 29.02 -15.58 -0.39
N ASP A 21 29.65 -16.26 0.56
CA ASP A 21 28.96 -16.94 1.67
C ASP A 21 28.03 -16.00 2.47
N GLY A 22 28.44 -14.75 2.69
CA GLY A 22 27.63 -13.75 3.39
C GLY A 22 26.33 -13.35 2.67
N LEU A 23 26.21 -13.62 1.36
CA LEU A 23 25.05 -13.27 0.53
C LEU A 23 24.19 -14.48 0.14
N GLN A 24 24.62 -15.70 0.46
CA GLN A 24 23.87 -16.92 0.11
C GLN A 24 22.43 -16.89 0.61
N LYS A 25 22.21 -16.43 1.85
CA LYS A 25 20.86 -16.32 2.43
C LYS A 25 19.95 -15.35 1.66
N CYS A 26 20.47 -14.18 1.29
CA CYS A 26 19.75 -13.20 0.50
C CYS A 26 19.46 -13.72 -0.91
N ASN A 27 20.43 -14.41 -1.52
CA ASN A 27 20.28 -15.02 -2.84
C ASN A 27 19.20 -16.11 -2.85
N LEU A 28 19.22 -17.04 -1.89
CA LEU A 28 18.19 -18.07 -1.74
C LEU A 28 16.79 -17.47 -1.53
N THR A 29 16.69 -16.38 -0.75
CA THR A 29 15.42 -15.67 -0.53
C THR A 29 14.90 -15.06 -1.82
N ALA A 30 15.77 -14.41 -2.61
CA ALA A 30 15.42 -13.81 -3.88
C ALA A 30 15.02 -14.87 -4.94
N GLN A 31 15.76 -15.98 -5.02
CA GLN A 31 15.44 -17.11 -5.88
C GLN A 31 14.07 -17.71 -5.52
N GLY A 32 13.79 -17.91 -4.22
CA GLY A 32 12.49 -18.40 -3.75
C GLY A 32 11.33 -17.48 -4.14
N ALA A 33 11.52 -16.17 -4.00
CA ALA A 33 10.53 -15.18 -4.44
C ALA A 33 10.32 -15.21 -5.96
N ASN A 34 11.38 -15.33 -6.76
CA ASN A 34 11.31 -15.44 -8.22
C ASN A 34 10.56 -16.71 -8.65
N MET A 35 10.85 -17.86 -8.04
CA MET A 35 10.16 -19.13 -8.33
C MET A 35 8.67 -19.07 -7.95
N ALA A 36 8.33 -18.50 -6.79
CA ALA A 36 6.95 -18.29 -6.39
C ALA A 36 6.21 -17.37 -7.39
N SER A 37 6.86 -16.28 -7.80
CA SER A 37 6.35 -15.35 -8.83
C SER A 37 6.10 -16.05 -10.16
N ALA A 38 7.05 -16.85 -10.63
CA ALA A 38 6.93 -17.62 -11.87
C ALA A 38 5.78 -18.64 -11.80
N SER A 39 5.55 -19.28 -10.65
CA SER A 39 4.44 -20.21 -10.46
C SER A 39 3.08 -19.50 -10.53
N VAL A 40 2.95 -18.33 -9.88
CA VAL A 40 1.72 -17.51 -9.95
C VAL A 40 1.49 -17.02 -11.39
N ALA A 41 2.53 -16.55 -12.06
CA ALA A 41 2.45 -16.13 -13.45
C ALA A 41 2.00 -17.28 -14.38
N LYS A 42 2.52 -18.50 -14.17
CA LYS A 42 2.10 -19.69 -14.92
C LYS A 42 0.63 -20.01 -14.72
N ASN A 43 0.11 -19.90 -13.49
CA ASN A 43 -1.32 -20.08 -13.21
C ASN A 43 -2.18 -18.97 -13.84
N ASN A 44 -1.67 -17.74 -13.89
CA ASN A 44 -2.37 -16.60 -14.50
C ASN A 44 -2.27 -16.56 -16.04
N THR A 45 -1.45 -17.42 -16.65
CA THR A 45 -1.21 -17.45 -18.09
C THR A 45 -2.26 -18.32 -18.79
N LEU A 46 -2.89 -17.78 -19.84
CA LEU A 46 -3.81 -18.52 -20.68
C LEU A 46 -3.08 -19.60 -21.49
N THR A 47 -3.53 -20.85 -21.39
CA THR A 47 -3.00 -21.95 -22.21
C THR A 47 -3.60 -21.87 -23.61
N PHE A 48 -2.82 -21.38 -24.59
CA PHE A 48 -3.26 -21.22 -25.98
C PHE A 48 -3.80 -22.51 -26.62
N ALA A 49 -3.32 -23.69 -26.19
CA ALA A 49 -3.75 -24.98 -26.70
C ALA A 49 -5.20 -25.36 -26.33
N THR A 50 -5.75 -24.79 -25.26
CA THR A 50 -7.11 -25.13 -24.76
C THR A 50 -8.20 -24.22 -25.35
N GLY A 51 -7.81 -23.11 -25.96
CA GLY A 51 -8.72 -22.10 -26.52
C GLY A 51 -9.55 -21.35 -25.45
N TYR A 52 -10.41 -20.43 -25.88
CA TYR A 52 -11.34 -19.72 -24.99
C TYR A 52 -12.61 -20.54 -24.74
N ARG A 53 -12.50 -21.69 -24.07
CA ARG A 53 -13.68 -22.46 -23.64
C ARG A 53 -14.18 -21.96 -22.29
N ARG A 54 -15.43 -21.47 -22.27
CA ARG A 54 -16.13 -21.03 -21.05
C ARG A 54 -16.35 -22.26 -20.15
N GLY A 55 -15.60 -22.35 -19.04
CA GLY A 55 -15.76 -23.39 -18.02
C GLY A 55 -14.49 -24.17 -17.65
N ASP A 56 -13.43 -24.13 -18.47
CA ASP A 56 -12.17 -24.86 -18.18
C ASP A 56 -11.19 -24.05 -17.30
N VAL A 57 -11.36 -22.73 -17.25
CA VAL A 57 -10.65 -21.86 -16.31
C VAL A 57 -11.55 -21.73 -15.09
N MET A 58 -11.38 -22.64 -14.13
CA MET A 58 -11.99 -22.51 -12.81
C MET A 58 -11.63 -21.13 -12.26
N ASP A 59 -12.66 -20.29 -12.16
CA ASP A 59 -12.71 -19.12 -11.31
C ASP A 59 -11.78 -17.94 -11.63
N TRP A 60 -11.62 -17.60 -12.91
CA TRP A 60 -10.99 -16.32 -13.31
C TRP A 60 -11.79 -15.08 -12.83
N TRP A 61 -13.00 -15.28 -12.30
CA TRP A 61 -13.90 -14.20 -11.89
C TRP A 61 -13.86 -13.90 -10.38
N SER A 62 -13.48 -14.84 -9.51
CA SER A 62 -13.29 -14.52 -8.07
C SER A 62 -11.95 -13.82 -7.79
N GLU A 63 -10.93 -14.04 -8.62
CA GLU A 63 -9.66 -13.31 -8.58
C GLU A 63 -9.72 -12.02 -9.41
N ALA A 64 -10.47 -11.02 -8.94
CA ALA A 64 -10.46 -9.66 -9.49
C ALA A 64 -9.09 -8.93 -9.38
N LYS A 65 -8.04 -9.65 -8.97
CA LYS A 65 -6.66 -9.21 -8.80
C LYS A 65 -5.78 -10.23 -9.54
N THR A 66 -5.76 -10.17 -10.87
CA THR A 66 -4.71 -10.82 -11.68
C THR A 66 -3.62 -9.78 -11.97
N PRO A 67 -2.65 -9.57 -11.06
CA PRO A 67 -1.64 -8.54 -11.25
C PRO A 67 -0.70 -8.94 -12.38
N SER A 68 -0.52 -8.05 -13.36
CA SER A 68 0.49 -8.21 -14.43
C SER A 68 1.91 -7.90 -13.95
N ARG A 69 2.07 -7.44 -12.70
CA ARG A 69 3.35 -7.23 -12.01
C ARG A 69 3.27 -7.85 -10.62
N LEU A 70 4.19 -8.77 -10.29
CA LEU A 70 4.30 -9.27 -8.92
C LEU A 70 5.01 -8.21 -8.07
N GLY A 71 4.22 -7.36 -7.42
CA GLY A 71 4.70 -6.30 -6.53
C GLY A 71 3.88 -6.28 -5.26
N GLU A 72 4.37 -5.56 -4.25
CA GLU A 72 3.62 -5.36 -3.01
C GLU A 72 2.25 -4.76 -3.31
N ALA A 73 1.19 -5.37 -2.75
CA ALA A 73 -0.16 -4.88 -2.93
C ALA A 73 -0.28 -3.46 -2.37
N SER A 74 -0.85 -2.54 -3.15
CA SER A 74 -0.93 -1.12 -2.80
C SER A 74 -2.35 -0.61 -2.96
N ASN A 75 -2.81 0.19 -2.00
CA ASN A 75 -4.09 0.88 -2.00
C ASN A 75 -3.92 2.37 -2.29
N ASN A 76 -4.96 2.95 -2.88
CA ASN A 76 -5.08 4.40 -3.05
C ASN A 76 -5.71 5.00 -1.79
N VAL A 77 -4.95 5.80 -1.07
CA VAL A 77 -5.38 6.49 0.17
C VAL A 77 -5.62 7.95 -0.16
N ILE A 78 -6.84 8.43 0.07
CA ILE A 78 -7.20 9.85 -0.07
C ILE A 78 -6.95 10.52 1.27
N LEU A 79 -6.00 11.45 1.31
CA LEU A 79 -5.78 12.31 2.45
C LEU A 79 -6.84 13.41 2.42
N ALA A 80 -7.62 13.51 3.48
CA ALA A 80 -8.59 14.58 3.65
C ALA A 80 -8.39 15.24 5.00
N ARG A 81 -8.96 16.42 5.21
CA ARG A 81 -8.86 17.12 6.49
C ARG A 81 -10.23 17.41 7.05
N TRP A 82 -10.36 17.26 8.36
CA TRP A 82 -11.49 17.76 9.11
C TRP A 82 -11.39 19.27 9.24
N LYS A 83 -12.42 19.98 8.79
CA LYS A 83 -12.57 21.43 8.95
C LYS A 83 -14.04 21.76 9.21
N ASN A 84 -14.33 22.35 10.37
CA ASN A 84 -15.69 22.75 10.76
C ASN A 84 -16.71 21.61 10.62
N ASN A 85 -16.40 20.44 11.18
CA ASN A 85 -17.23 19.22 11.06
C ASN A 85 -17.45 18.69 9.64
N LYS A 86 -16.65 19.15 8.67
CA LYS A 86 -16.69 18.67 7.29
C LYS A 86 -15.37 18.06 6.86
N ILE A 87 -15.44 17.03 6.03
CA ILE A 87 -14.27 16.44 5.39
C ILE A 87 -14.05 17.15 4.06
N VAL A 88 -12.90 17.81 3.94
CA VAL A 88 -12.52 18.54 2.73
C VAL A 88 -11.17 18.08 2.21
N PRO A 89 -10.93 18.16 0.89
CA PRO A 89 -9.60 17.88 0.35
C PRO A 89 -8.59 18.95 0.79
N TRP A 90 -7.31 18.62 0.66
CA TRP A 90 -6.21 19.53 0.99
C TRP A 90 -6.12 20.71 0.02
N VAL A 91 -6.37 20.44 -1.25
CA VAL A 91 -6.32 21.44 -2.32
C VAL A 91 -7.74 21.82 -2.74
N ASN A 92 -7.99 23.10 -3.00
CA ASN A 92 -9.26 23.57 -3.54
C ASN A 92 -9.12 23.87 -5.03
N ARG A 93 -9.20 22.84 -5.87
CA ARG A 93 -9.14 22.96 -7.35
C ARG A 93 -9.90 21.82 -8.04
N GLU A 94 -9.98 21.89 -9.37
CA GLU A 94 -10.50 20.79 -10.17
C GLU A 94 -9.73 19.48 -9.90
N HIS A 95 -10.46 18.38 -9.70
CA HIS A 95 -9.91 17.10 -9.27
C HIS A 95 -9.15 17.13 -7.91
N ALA A 96 -9.54 18.01 -6.99
CA ALA A 96 -8.95 18.14 -5.65
C ALA A 96 -8.69 16.81 -4.91
N TRP A 97 -9.62 15.87 -4.99
CA TRP A 97 -9.51 14.56 -4.35
C TRP A 97 -8.40 13.69 -4.97
N ALA A 98 -8.27 13.72 -6.30
CA ALA A 98 -7.21 13.00 -7.01
C ALA A 98 -5.82 13.53 -6.62
N TYR A 99 -5.69 14.85 -6.48
CA TYR A 99 -4.45 15.48 -6.01
C TYR A 99 -4.17 15.26 -4.53
N SER A 100 -5.17 14.83 -3.77
CA SER A 100 -5.00 14.46 -2.36
C SER A 100 -4.84 12.94 -2.19
N THR A 101 -4.62 12.19 -3.28
CA THR A 101 -4.48 10.73 -3.24
C THR A 101 -3.01 10.33 -3.26
N VAL A 102 -2.63 9.42 -2.37
CA VAL A 102 -1.31 8.79 -2.30
C VAL A 102 -1.44 7.27 -2.43
N ARG A 103 -0.45 6.63 -3.04
CA ARG A 103 -0.40 5.16 -3.12
C ARG A 103 0.40 4.64 -1.94
N VAL A 104 -0.23 3.78 -1.13
CA VAL A 104 0.37 3.22 0.09
C VAL A 104 0.30 1.69 0.03
N ALA A 105 1.32 1.00 0.55
CA ALA A 105 1.28 -0.44 0.66
C ALA A 105 0.14 -0.91 1.58
N GLU A 106 -0.59 -1.97 1.19
CA GLU A 106 -1.72 -2.52 1.94
C GLU A 106 -1.32 -3.01 3.33
N ARG A 107 -0.05 -3.44 3.51
CA ARG A 107 0.47 -3.81 4.83
C ARG A 107 0.50 -2.63 5.82
N LEU A 108 0.54 -1.40 5.32
CA LEU A 108 0.63 -0.19 6.14
C LEU A 108 -0.74 0.43 6.35
N ILE A 109 -1.53 0.57 5.27
CA ILE A 109 -2.89 1.12 5.33
C ILE A 109 -3.80 0.26 4.44
N ALA A 110 -4.68 -0.51 5.08
CA ALA A 110 -5.72 -1.27 4.41
C ALA A 110 -7.09 -0.60 4.52
N LYS A 111 -7.43 -0.06 5.71
CA LYS A 111 -8.71 0.60 5.99
C LYS A 111 -8.51 1.77 6.93
N ALA A 112 -9.26 2.85 6.74
CA ALA A 112 -9.29 3.94 7.71
C ALA A 112 -10.01 3.49 8.98
N HIS A 113 -9.61 4.05 10.12
CA HIS A 113 -10.38 3.93 11.35
C HIS A 113 -11.65 4.77 11.20
N LEU A 114 -12.81 4.18 11.45
CA LEU A 114 -14.08 4.88 11.36
C LEU A 114 -14.24 5.81 12.57
N PRO A 115 -14.76 7.03 12.39
CA PRO A 115 -15.12 7.89 13.51
C PRO A 115 -16.13 7.20 14.45
N THR A 116 -15.95 7.40 15.76
CA THR A 116 -16.89 6.89 16.79
C THR A 116 -18.13 7.77 16.93
N ASP A 117 -17.99 9.06 16.64
CA ASP A 117 -19.08 10.03 16.71
C ASP A 117 -20.05 9.86 15.52
N GLN A 118 -21.35 9.97 15.80
CA GLN A 118 -22.38 9.70 14.80
C GLN A 118 -22.42 10.78 13.70
N ASP A 119 -22.20 12.05 14.05
CA ASP A 119 -22.20 13.15 13.08
C ASP A 119 -20.95 13.07 12.19
N GLU A 120 -19.80 12.74 12.78
CA GLU A 120 -18.56 12.49 12.01
C GLU A 120 -18.68 11.26 11.09
N LEU A 121 -19.35 10.20 11.53
CA LEU A 121 -19.59 9.02 10.70
C LEU A 121 -20.51 9.34 9.52
N LEU A 122 -21.58 10.10 9.74
CA LEU A 122 -22.51 10.51 8.68
C LEU A 122 -21.79 11.37 7.62
N GLU A 123 -20.94 12.29 8.06
CA GLU A 123 -20.11 13.11 7.17
C GLU A 123 -19.15 12.23 6.34
N TYR A 124 -18.51 11.26 6.99
CA TYR A 124 -17.60 10.32 6.35
C TYR A 124 -18.29 9.51 5.26
N GLU A 125 -19.47 8.96 5.56
CA GLU A 125 -20.28 8.22 4.59
C GLU A 125 -20.73 9.11 3.43
N ARG A 126 -21.18 10.35 3.71
CA ARG A 126 -21.58 11.30 2.67
C ARG A 126 -20.45 11.58 1.69
N VAL A 127 -19.22 11.76 2.17
CA VAL A 127 -18.05 11.98 1.31
C VAL A 127 -17.74 10.73 0.49
N LEU A 128 -17.86 9.53 1.07
CA LEU A 128 -17.70 8.28 0.33
C LEU A 128 -18.74 8.13 -0.80
N GLU A 129 -20.00 8.48 -0.55
CA GLU A 129 -21.06 8.43 -1.57
C GLU A 129 -20.83 9.41 -2.72
N ALA A 130 -20.12 10.51 -2.49
CA ALA A 130 -19.75 11.45 -3.54
C ALA A 130 -18.66 10.89 -4.48
N PHE A 131 -17.92 9.85 -4.09
CA PHE A 131 -16.92 9.23 -4.95
C PHE A 131 -17.54 8.24 -5.95
N PRO A 132 -16.92 8.08 -7.14
CA PRO A 132 -17.27 7.02 -8.06
C PRO A 132 -17.23 5.65 -7.37
N ASN A 133 -18.25 4.82 -7.60
CA ASN A 133 -18.40 3.50 -6.96
C ASN A 133 -18.34 3.54 -5.42
N LYS A 134 -18.81 4.64 -4.80
CA LYS A 134 -18.83 4.84 -3.35
C LYS A 134 -17.47 4.66 -2.67
N GLY A 135 -16.38 4.94 -3.39
CA GLY A 135 -15.03 4.77 -2.86
C GLY A 135 -14.61 3.31 -2.63
N LYS A 136 -15.24 2.32 -3.26
CA LYS A 136 -14.95 0.87 -3.06
C LYS A 136 -13.46 0.49 -3.12
N TRP A 137 -12.67 1.20 -3.94
CA TRP A 137 -11.25 0.93 -4.17
C TRP A 137 -10.33 2.00 -3.57
N LEU A 138 -10.87 2.83 -2.68
CA LEU A 138 -10.21 4.00 -2.11
C LEU A 138 -10.34 3.94 -0.58
N THR A 139 -9.28 4.33 0.11
CA THR A 139 -9.32 4.50 1.57
C THR A 139 -9.34 5.99 1.87
N LEU A 140 -10.48 6.52 2.33
CA LEU A 140 -10.59 7.90 2.79
C LEU A 140 -9.97 8.01 4.18
N LEU A 141 -8.89 8.77 4.33
CA LEU A 141 -8.21 8.99 5.59
C LEU A 141 -8.41 10.45 6.02
N PRO A 142 -9.40 10.74 6.89
CA PRO A 142 -9.69 12.09 7.30
C PRO A 142 -8.83 12.47 8.50
N LEU A 143 -7.87 13.36 8.30
CA LEU A 143 -6.95 13.82 9.33
C LEU A 143 -7.56 14.97 10.13
N LYS A 144 -7.34 14.96 11.45
CA LYS A 144 -7.72 16.03 12.38
C LYS A 144 -6.50 16.88 12.71
N ASP A 145 -6.70 18.19 12.78
CA ASP A 145 -5.67 19.11 13.23
C ASP A 145 -5.48 18.96 14.75
N ASN A 146 -4.22 18.83 15.17
CA ASN A 146 -3.87 18.80 16.59
C ASN A 146 -3.48 20.18 17.14
N GLY A 147 -3.56 21.25 16.33
CA GLY A 147 -3.26 22.63 16.71
C GLY A 147 -1.80 23.05 16.47
N ASP A 148 -0.89 22.09 16.28
CA ASP A 148 0.55 22.33 16.06
C ASP A 148 0.95 22.28 14.57
N GLY A 149 -0.04 22.31 13.65
CA GLY A 149 0.19 22.11 12.21
C GLY A 149 0.46 20.65 11.82
N ILE A 150 0.43 19.74 12.81
CA ILE A 150 0.51 18.29 12.61
C ILE A 150 -0.91 17.72 12.59
N TRP A 151 -1.22 17.02 11.50
CA TRP A 151 -2.53 16.41 11.29
C TRP A 151 -2.47 14.92 11.56
N LYS A 152 -3.38 14.39 12.37
CA LYS A 152 -3.37 12.98 12.78
C LYS A 152 -4.60 12.23 12.29
N ALA A 153 -4.40 10.97 11.93
CA ALA A 153 -5.47 10.02 11.63
C ALA A 153 -5.07 8.62 12.06
N GLN A 154 -6.04 7.72 12.15
CA GLN A 154 -5.80 6.32 12.47
C GLN A 154 -6.25 5.43 11.32
N ALA A 155 -5.50 4.36 11.08
CA ALA A 155 -5.79 3.38 10.04
C ALA A 155 -5.36 1.98 10.46
N TRP A 156 -6.08 0.98 9.95
CA TRP A 156 -5.83 -0.43 10.15
C TRP A 156 -4.91 -0.99 9.08
N THR A 157 -3.95 -1.81 9.48
CA THR A 157 -3.17 -2.66 8.58
C THR A 157 -4.02 -3.80 8.03
N VAL A 158 -3.56 -4.43 6.93
CA VAL A 158 -4.15 -5.70 6.48
C VAL A 158 -3.85 -6.79 7.49
N GLU A 159 -4.81 -7.69 7.71
CA GLU A 159 -4.59 -8.93 8.45
C GLU A 159 -3.78 -9.89 7.58
N SER A 160 -2.72 -10.48 8.15
CA SER A 160 -1.88 -11.46 7.47
C SER A 160 -1.64 -12.67 8.36
N LYS A 161 -1.17 -13.77 7.78
CA LYS A 161 -0.97 -15.04 8.48
C LYS A 161 0.00 -14.86 9.65
N GLY A 162 -0.55 -14.91 10.87
CA GLY A 162 0.20 -14.73 12.12
C GLY A 162 0.39 -13.27 12.56
N HIS A 163 -0.14 -12.29 11.83
CA HIS A 163 -0.06 -10.87 12.16
C HIS A 163 -1.49 -10.27 12.08
N PRO A 164 -2.20 -10.12 13.22
CA PRO A 164 -3.54 -9.55 13.22
C PRO A 164 -3.53 -8.10 12.73
N ALA A 165 -4.67 -7.60 12.24
CA ALA A 165 -4.80 -6.19 11.88
C ALA A 165 -4.49 -5.29 13.09
N GLN A 166 -3.59 -4.33 12.89
CA GLN A 166 -3.16 -3.39 13.92
C GLN A 166 -3.67 -1.99 13.60
N LEU A 167 -4.14 -1.28 14.62
CA LEU A 167 -4.49 0.13 14.51
C LEU A 167 -3.20 0.95 14.65
N LEU A 168 -2.85 1.68 13.60
CA LEU A 168 -1.68 2.56 13.57
C LEU A 168 -2.12 4.02 13.48
N THR A 169 -1.37 4.89 14.14
CA THR A 169 -1.54 6.34 14.05
C THR A 169 -0.62 6.88 12.96
N TRP A 170 -1.17 7.76 12.13
CA TRP A 170 -0.50 8.44 11.03
C TRP A 170 -0.52 9.93 11.29
N GLN A 171 0.58 10.58 10.98
CA GLN A 171 0.71 12.03 10.99
C GLN A 171 1.01 12.56 9.60
N TYR A 172 0.56 13.77 9.32
CA TYR A 172 0.87 14.50 8.11
C TYR A 172 1.30 15.92 8.47
N ASP A 173 2.41 16.35 7.91
CA ASP A 173 2.93 17.71 7.97
C ASP A 173 3.42 18.16 6.59
N ALA A 174 3.52 19.47 6.38
CA ALA A 174 3.87 20.04 5.07
C ALA A 174 5.33 19.75 4.67
N ASP A 175 6.22 19.56 5.65
CA ASP A 175 7.65 19.44 5.40
C ASP A 175 8.06 17.98 5.08
N HIS A 176 7.36 17.01 5.65
CA HIS A 176 7.72 15.59 5.54
C HIS A 176 6.60 14.69 4.98
N GLY A 177 5.40 15.22 4.79
CA GLY A 177 4.26 14.47 4.28
C GLY A 177 3.72 13.43 5.26
N LEU A 178 3.11 12.37 4.72
CA LEU A 178 2.44 11.32 5.51
C LEU A 178 3.48 10.36 6.12
N ARG A 179 3.49 10.25 7.45
CA ARG A 179 4.38 9.37 8.21
C ARG A 179 3.62 8.61 9.28
N ARG A 180 4.12 7.45 9.65
CA ARG A 180 3.64 6.72 10.82
C ARG A 180 4.08 7.47 12.08
N TRP A 181 3.15 7.63 13.03
CA TRP A 181 3.48 8.08 14.38
C TRP A 181 3.86 6.86 15.20
N ASP A 182 5.14 6.72 15.53
CA ASP A 182 5.62 5.71 16.46
C ASP A 182 5.77 6.33 17.85
N ASP A 183 4.94 5.90 18.79
CA ASP A 183 4.95 6.39 20.18
C ASP A 183 6.20 5.92 20.96
N ASN A 184 7.04 5.08 20.36
CA ASN A 184 8.22 4.44 20.96
C ASN A 184 9.53 5.22 20.79
N LEU A 185 9.47 6.55 20.86
CA LEU A 185 10.65 7.41 21.04
C LEU A 185 10.51 8.23 22.33
N GLN A 186 10.19 7.57 23.44
CA GLN A 186 10.68 8.04 24.73
C GLN A 186 12.10 7.47 24.90
N THR A 187 13.05 8.38 24.82
CA THR A 187 14.48 8.24 25.10
C THR A 187 14.74 7.27 26.24
N PRO A 188 15.64 6.27 26.12
CA PRO A 188 16.16 5.64 27.32
C PRO A 188 16.91 6.72 28.12
N GLU A 189 16.42 7.00 29.33
CA GLU A 189 17.18 7.74 30.33
C GLU A 189 18.54 7.03 30.48
N GLU A 190 19.60 7.74 30.13
CA GLU A 190 20.96 7.42 30.55
C GLU A 190 20.94 7.33 32.07
N THR A 191 21.06 6.11 32.60
CA THR A 191 21.35 5.92 34.02
C THR A 191 22.87 5.87 34.14
N GLU A 192 23.40 6.86 34.87
CA GLU A 192 24.77 6.91 35.40
C GLU A 192 25.20 5.64 36.15
#